data_AF-A0A1A8M986-F1
#
_entry.id   AF-A0A1A8M986-F1
#
_cell.length_a   1.000
_cell.length_b   1.000
_cell.length_c   1.000
_cell.angle_alpha   90.00
_cell.angle_beta   90.00
_cell.angle_gamma   90.00
#
_symmetry.space_group_name_H-M   'P 1'
#
loop_
_entity.id
_entity.type
_entity.pdbx_description
1 polymer ?
#
loop_
_entity_poly.entity_id
_entity_poly.type
_entity_poly.pdbx_seq_one_letter_code
_entity_poly.pdbx_strand_id
1 'polypeptide(L)'
;MIRSEVFSCFVFYAVLLVFKMYVIAVLTGQVRLRKKAFANPEDALRHGGLQYYREDPYVERCRRAHHNDLENILPFLFLGAIYSLTGPSLSVARLHFLVFFICRVLHSIAYLLPLQAPARSVAYTIAQIPCVSMAVQILISVMAYA
;
A
#
# COMPACT_ATOMS: atom_id res chain seq x y z
N MET A 1 12.91 22.12 7.45
CA MET A 1 13.48 21.24 6.41
C MET A 1 13.98 19.97 7.05
N ILE A 2 13.66 18.80 6.48
CA ILE A 2 14.23 17.52 6.89
C ILE A 2 15.73 17.55 6.54
N ARG A 3 16.61 17.30 7.52
CA ARG A 3 18.07 17.44 7.35
C ARG A 3 18.74 16.23 6.68
N SER A 4 18.11 15.05 6.70
CA SER A 4 18.63 13.83 6.08
C SER A 4 18.08 13.67 4.66
N GLU A 5 18.97 13.56 3.68
CA GLU A 5 18.59 13.34 2.27
C GLU A 5 17.87 12.01 2.09
N VAL A 6 18.36 10.95 2.75
CA VAL A 6 17.75 9.62 2.73
C VAL A 6 16.35 9.66 3.34
N PHE A 7 16.20 10.27 4.52
CA PHE A 7 14.90 10.36 5.18
C PHE A 7 13.92 11.23 4.38
N SER A 8 14.39 12.31 3.74
CA SER A 8 13.57 13.13 2.84
C SER A 8 13.08 12.31 1.63
N CYS A 9 13.97 11.50 1.06
CA CYS A 9 13.63 10.59 -0.04
C CYS A 9 12.60 9.54 0.41
N PHE A 10 12.78 8.94 1.58
CA PHE A 10 11.80 8.03 2.17
C PHE A 10 10.44 8.70 2.35
N VAL A 11 10.40 9.87 3.00
CA VAL A 11 9.16 10.62 3.28
C VAL A 11 8.39 10.92 1.98
N PHE A 12 9.09 11.29 0.91
CA PHE A 12 8.47 11.51 -0.39
C PHE A 12 7.70 10.28 -0.89
N TYR A 13 8.35 9.12 -0.96
CA TYR A 13 7.68 7.89 -1.41
C TYR A 13 6.62 7.38 -0.42
N ALA A 14 6.87 7.50 0.88
CA ALA A 14 5.95 7.15 1.95
C ALA A 14 4.63 7.94 1.82
N VAL A 15 4.70 9.26 1.64
CA VAL A 15 3.52 10.11 1.47
C VAL A 15 2.77 9.77 0.19
N LEU A 16 3.46 9.47 -0.92
CA LEU A 16 2.80 9.03 -2.16
C LEU A 16 2.05 7.70 -1.98
N LEU A 17 2.60 6.76 -1.20
CA LEU A 17 1.94 5.49 -0.88
C LEU A 17 0.71 5.69 -0.01
N VAL A 18 0.79 6.53 1.02
CA VAL A 18 -0.36 6.89 1.86
C VAL A 18 -1.44 7.59 1.03
N PHE A 19 -1.04 8.53 0.17
CA PHE A 19 -1.96 9.20 -0.74
C PHE A 19 -2.67 8.21 -1.67
N LYS A 20 -1.95 7.23 -2.22
CA LYS A 20 -2.52 6.13 -3.01
C LYS A 20 -3.55 5.32 -2.20
N MET A 21 -3.30 5.04 -0.92
CA MET A 21 -4.27 4.34 -0.06
C MET A 21 -5.55 5.16 0.11
N TYR A 22 -5.45 6.48 0.29
CA TYR A 22 -6.61 7.37 0.31
C TYR A 22 -7.39 7.34 -1.01
N VAL A 23 -6.71 7.32 -2.15
CA VAL A 23 -7.35 7.17 -3.47
C VAL A 23 -8.17 5.88 -3.53
N ILE A 24 -7.63 4.74 -3.06
CA ILE A 24 -8.37 3.47 -3.06
C ILE A 24 -9.56 3.51 -2.10
N ALA A 25 -9.42 4.15 -0.93
CA ALA A 25 -10.53 4.33 0.00
C ALA A 25 -11.68 5.14 -0.63
N VAL A 26 -11.36 6.28 -1.27
CA VAL A 26 -12.35 7.10 -1.99
C VAL A 26 -12.99 6.33 -3.14
N LEU A 27 -12.20 5.62 -3.96
CA LEU A 27 -12.72 4.79 -5.03
C LEU A 27 -13.67 3.71 -4.51
N THR A 28 -13.35 3.07 -3.39
CA THR A 28 -14.22 2.07 -2.76
C THR A 28 -15.57 2.68 -2.39
N GLY A 29 -15.59 3.88 -1.78
CA GLY A 29 -16.81 4.60 -1.44
C GLY A 29 -17.65 4.96 -2.69
N GLN A 30 -17.01 5.46 -3.74
CA GLN A 30 -17.68 5.78 -5.01
C GLN A 30 -18.28 4.53 -5.68
N VAL A 31 -17.57 3.39 -5.63
CA VAL A 31 -18.10 2.12 -6.15
C VAL A 31 -19.32 1.67 -5.35
N ARG A 32 -19.32 1.79 -4.01
CA ARG A 32 -20.49 1.46 -3.18
C ARG A 32 -21.73 2.27 -3.58
N LEU A 33 -21.55 3.58 -3.76
CA LEU A 33 -22.61 4.49 -4.21
C LEU A 33 -23.12 4.10 -5.60
N ARG A 34 -22.21 3.89 -6.57
CA ARG A 34 -22.57 3.54 -7.95
C ARG A 34 -23.26 2.18 -8.08
N LYS A 35 -22.83 1.18 -7.28
CA LYS A 35 -23.37 -0.19 -7.31
C LYS A 35 -24.56 -0.39 -6.38
N LYS A 36 -24.86 0.60 -5.53
CA LYS A 36 -25.80 0.50 -4.40
C LYS A 36 -25.56 -0.79 -3.61
N ALA A 37 -24.35 -0.88 -3.05
CA ALA A 37 -23.89 -2.02 -2.27
C ALA A 37 -23.20 -1.51 -0.99
N PHE A 38 -23.99 -1.39 0.07
CA PHE A 38 -23.58 -0.80 1.33
C PHE A 38 -23.31 -1.88 2.37
N ALA A 39 -22.34 -1.61 3.25
CA ALA A 39 -21.92 -2.54 4.30
C ALA A 39 -22.72 -2.39 5.59
N ASN A 40 -23.52 -1.33 5.73
CA ASN A 40 -24.36 -1.10 6.89
C ASN A 40 -25.81 -0.85 6.45
N PRO A 41 -26.82 -1.31 7.24
CA PRO A 41 -28.23 -1.15 6.90
C PRO A 41 -28.69 0.32 6.86
N GLU A 42 -28.15 1.19 7.72
CA GLU A 42 -28.47 2.62 7.75
C GLU A 42 -28.04 3.36 6.47
N ASP A 43 -26.88 3.01 5.92
CA ASP A 43 -26.41 3.52 4.63
C ASP A 43 -27.33 3.07 3.50
N ALA A 44 -27.73 1.79 3.51
CA ALA A 44 -28.65 1.23 2.53
C ALA A 44 -30.02 1.94 2.56
N LEU A 45 -30.58 2.16 3.76
CA LEU A 45 -31.81 2.91 3.97
C LEU A 45 -31.70 4.35 3.46
N ARG A 46 -30.59 5.04 3.78
CA ARG A 46 -30.33 6.41 3.31
C ARG A 46 -30.26 6.52 1.77
N HIS A 47 -29.86 5.44 1.10
CA HIS A 47 -29.62 5.38 -0.34
C HIS A 47 -30.62 4.51 -1.13
N GLY A 48 -31.77 4.18 -0.54
CA GLY A 48 -32.97 3.72 -1.25
C GLY A 48 -33.60 2.40 -0.77
N GLY A 49 -33.06 1.75 0.27
CA GLY A 49 -33.71 0.63 0.95
C GLY A 49 -32.79 -0.53 1.35
N LEU A 50 -33.26 -1.39 2.26
CA LEU A 50 -32.49 -2.52 2.81
C LEU A 50 -32.02 -3.54 1.76
N GLN A 51 -32.64 -3.60 0.58
CA GLN A 51 -32.17 -4.42 -0.54
C GLN A 51 -30.76 -4.03 -1.03
N TYR A 52 -30.26 -2.84 -0.67
CA TYR A 52 -28.90 -2.38 -0.96
C TYR A 52 -27.89 -2.66 0.16
N TYR A 53 -28.33 -3.21 1.29
CA TYR A 53 -27.45 -3.82 2.30
C TYR A 53 -27.03 -5.19 1.78
N ARG A 54 -25.98 -5.19 0.98
CA ARG A 54 -25.51 -6.37 0.24
C ARG A 54 -24.05 -6.23 -0.14
N GLU A 55 -23.43 -7.36 -0.40
CA GLU A 55 -22.10 -7.43 -0.98
C GLU A 55 -22.12 -7.20 -2.50
N ASP A 56 -21.03 -6.65 -3.03
CA ASP A 56 -20.77 -6.55 -4.46
C ASP A 56 -19.35 -7.06 -4.74
N PRO A 57 -19.14 -7.95 -5.72
CA PRO A 57 -17.82 -8.53 -5.99
C PRO A 57 -16.72 -7.51 -6.30
N TYR A 58 -17.08 -6.36 -6.89
CA TYR A 58 -16.13 -5.30 -7.22
C TYR A 58 -15.82 -4.42 -5.99
N VAL A 59 -16.82 -4.15 -5.14
CA VAL A 59 -16.59 -3.52 -3.82
C VAL A 59 -15.62 -4.36 -2.99
N GLU A 60 -15.82 -5.67 -2.93
CA GLU A 60 -14.92 -6.57 -2.18
C GLU A 60 -13.53 -6.65 -2.81
N ARG A 61 -13.43 -6.51 -4.14
CA ARG A 61 -12.14 -6.38 -4.82
C ARG A 61 -11.40 -5.11 -4.41
N CYS A 62 -12.07 -3.96 -4.33
CA CYS A 62 -11.47 -2.72 -3.84
C CYS A 62 -11.03 -2.86 -2.38
N ARG A 63 -11.84 -3.49 -1.52
CA ARG A 63 -11.48 -3.78 -0.12
C ARG A 63 -10.24 -4.66 -0.01
N ARG A 64 -10.15 -5.75 -0.76
CA ARG A 64 -8.95 -6.61 -0.75
C ARG A 64 -7.70 -5.89 -1.25
N ALA A 65 -7.84 -5.01 -2.25
CA ALA A 65 -6.73 -4.17 -2.71
C ALA A 65 -6.23 -3.25 -1.59
N HIS A 66 -7.15 -2.60 -0.87
CA HIS A 66 -6.81 -1.71 0.26
C HIS A 66 -6.26 -2.50 1.46
N HIS A 67 -6.81 -3.68 1.77
CA HIS A 67 -6.31 -4.54 2.84
C HIS A 67 -4.88 -5.00 2.56
N ASN A 68 -4.59 -5.42 1.33
CA ASN A 68 -3.24 -5.77 0.96
C ASN A 68 -2.29 -4.57 1.00
N ASP A 69 -2.77 -3.36 0.71
CA ASP A 69 -1.98 -2.16 0.95
C ASP A 69 -1.64 -1.96 2.43
N LEU A 70 -2.60 -2.18 3.35
CA LEU A 70 -2.32 -2.11 4.79
C LEU A 70 -1.24 -3.14 5.20
N GLU A 71 -1.39 -4.39 4.76
CA GLU A 71 -0.43 -5.48 5.05
C GLU A 71 1.00 -5.20 4.58
N ASN A 72 1.19 -4.32 3.59
CA ASN A 72 2.47 -4.14 2.92
C ASN A 72 3.08 -2.75 3.11
N ILE A 73 2.25 -1.72 2.97
CA ILE A 73 2.70 -0.33 3.10
C ILE A 73 2.99 -0.02 4.57
N LEU A 74 2.23 -0.54 5.55
CA LEU A 74 2.53 -0.27 6.96
C LEU A 74 3.90 -0.85 7.39
N PRO A 75 4.25 -2.11 7.08
CA PRO A 75 5.61 -2.61 7.32
C PRO A 75 6.68 -1.81 6.57
N PHE A 76 6.43 -1.41 5.32
CA PHE A 76 7.37 -0.56 4.58
C PHE A 76 7.58 0.81 5.23
N LEU A 77 6.53 1.44 5.74
CA LEU A 77 6.65 2.73 6.44
C LEU A 77 7.52 2.58 7.69
N PHE A 78 7.35 1.49 8.44
CA PHE A 78 8.17 1.19 9.61
C PHE A 78 9.63 0.89 9.22
N LEU A 79 9.84 -0.08 8.32
CA LEU A 79 11.17 -0.49 7.88
C LEU A 79 11.92 0.64 7.19
N GLY A 80 11.29 1.38 6.30
CA GLY A 80 11.91 2.49 5.57
C GLY A 80 12.30 3.66 6.48
N ALA A 81 11.51 3.93 7.53
CA ALA A 81 11.88 4.93 8.53
C ALA A 81 13.13 4.51 9.32
N ILE A 82 13.17 3.28 9.83
CA ILE A 82 14.33 2.75 10.57
C ILE A 82 15.55 2.63 9.65
N TYR A 83 15.38 2.09 8.45
CA TYR A 83 16.45 1.95 7.45
C TYR A 83 17.07 3.30 7.09
N SER A 84 16.28 4.37 7.05
CA SER A 84 16.80 5.72 6.82
C SER A 84 17.75 6.22 7.92
N LEU A 85 17.71 5.61 9.11
CA LEU A 85 18.54 5.93 10.27
C LEU A 85 19.80 5.05 10.36
N THR A 86 19.92 3.97 9.57
CA THR A 86 21.10 3.09 9.58
C THR A 86 22.26 3.61 8.73
N GLY A 87 22.17 4.84 8.22
CA GLY A 87 23.18 5.47 7.37
C GLY A 87 23.40 4.83 5.99
N PRO A 88 22.36 4.35 5.26
CA PRO A 88 22.56 3.79 3.92
C PRO A 88 22.97 4.88 2.92
N SER A 89 23.57 4.49 1.80
CA SER A 89 23.81 5.44 0.70
C SER A 89 22.47 5.88 0.08
N LEU A 90 22.39 7.15 -0.31
CA LEU A 90 21.18 7.73 -0.90
C LEU A 90 20.71 6.98 -2.14
N SER A 91 21.64 6.57 -3.01
CA SER A 91 21.32 5.84 -4.24
C SER A 91 20.67 4.49 -3.96
N VAL A 92 21.18 3.75 -2.98
CA VAL A 92 20.64 2.43 -2.61
C VAL A 92 19.28 2.58 -1.93
N ALA A 93 19.14 3.53 -0.99
CA ALA A 93 17.86 3.78 -0.33
C ALA A 93 16.79 4.23 -1.32
N ARG A 94 17.13 5.15 -2.23
CA ARG A 94 16.22 5.59 -3.30
C ARG A 94 15.75 4.42 -4.16
N LEU A 95 16.64 3.50 -4.52
CA LEU A 95 16.28 2.31 -5.30
C LEU A 95 15.25 1.45 -4.55
N HIS A 96 15.47 1.19 -3.26
CA HIS A 96 14.52 0.42 -2.44
C HIS A 96 13.13 1.07 -2.42
N PHE A 97 13.08 2.38 -2.15
CA PHE A 97 11.83 3.12 -2.04
C PHE A 97 11.09 3.23 -3.39
N LEU A 98 11.83 3.47 -4.48
CA LEU A 98 11.28 3.57 -5.82
C LEU A 98 10.71 2.24 -6.30
N VAL A 99 11.45 1.14 -6.14
CA VAL A 99 10.99 -0.20 -6.53
C VAL A 99 9.73 -0.56 -5.76
N PHE A 100 9.73 -0.38 -4.44
CA PHE A 100 8.54 -0.61 -3.62
C PHE A 100 7.36 0.22 -4.13
N PHE A 101 7.55 1.53 -4.31
CA PHE A 101 6.50 2.44 -4.76
C PHE A 101 5.89 2.02 -6.11
N ILE A 102 6.71 1.83 -7.13
CA ILE A 102 6.25 1.45 -8.48
C ILE A 102 5.49 0.13 -8.42
N CYS A 103 6.05 -0.89 -7.76
CA CYS A 103 5.42 -2.20 -7.68
C CYS A 103 4.10 -2.15 -6.90
N ARG A 104 3.97 -1.33 -5.84
CA ARG A 104 2.70 -1.15 -5.13
C ARG A 104 1.65 -0.40 -5.95
N VAL A 105 2.05 0.56 -6.78
CA VAL A 105 1.15 1.22 -7.74
C VAL A 105 0.65 0.21 -8.79
N LEU A 106 1.56 -0.54 -9.41
CA LEU A 106 1.23 -1.58 -10.39
C LEU A 106 0.36 -2.68 -9.78
N HIS A 107 0.62 -3.09 -8.53
CA HIS A 107 -0.19 -4.06 -7.80
C HIS A 107 -1.64 -3.56 -7.66
N SER A 108 -1.85 -2.31 -7.23
CA SER A 108 -3.20 -1.73 -7.13
C SER A 108 -3.90 -1.65 -8.49
N ILE A 109 -3.20 -1.24 -9.56
CA ILE A 109 -3.75 -1.20 -10.91
C ILE A 109 -4.17 -2.61 -11.36
N ALA A 110 -3.29 -3.61 -11.22
CA ALA A 110 -3.58 -4.99 -11.56
C ALA A 110 -4.77 -5.56 -10.77
N TYR A 111 -4.94 -5.13 -9.51
CA TYR A 111 -6.06 -5.53 -8.67
C TYR A 111 -7.40 -4.97 -9.18
N LEU A 112 -7.43 -3.67 -9.52
CA LEU A 112 -8.64 -2.92 -9.88
C LEU A 112 -9.07 -3.09 -11.35
N LEU A 113 -8.13 -3.32 -12.27
CA LEU A 113 -8.36 -3.52 -13.71
C LEU A 113 -8.38 -5.00 -14.14
N PRO A 114 -8.91 -5.88 -13.30
CA PRO A 114 -8.64 -7.34 -13.27
C PRO A 114 -7.67 -7.87 -14.34
N LEU A 115 -6.40 -7.48 -14.27
CA LEU A 115 -5.41 -7.90 -15.26
C LEU A 115 -5.18 -9.41 -15.17
N GLN A 116 -4.81 -10.04 -16.29
CA GLN A 116 -4.54 -11.48 -16.32
C GLN A 116 -3.41 -11.84 -15.35
N ALA A 117 -3.58 -12.98 -14.68
CA ALA A 117 -2.50 -13.56 -13.88
C ALA A 117 -1.29 -13.84 -14.78
N PRO A 118 -0.05 -13.63 -14.30
CA PRO A 118 0.34 -13.43 -12.90
C PRO A 118 0.67 -11.96 -12.52
N ALA A 119 0.23 -10.96 -13.28
CA ALA A 119 0.68 -9.56 -13.14
C ALA A 119 0.64 -9.02 -11.70
N ARG A 120 -0.48 -9.22 -10.99
CA ARG A 120 -0.63 -8.83 -9.58
C ARG A 120 0.38 -9.53 -8.68
N SER A 121 0.51 -10.85 -8.79
CA SER A 121 1.39 -11.65 -7.94
C SER A 121 2.86 -11.28 -8.17
N VAL A 122 3.27 -11.04 -9.41
CA VAL A 122 4.63 -10.58 -9.73
C VAL A 122 4.91 -9.22 -9.12
N ALA A 123 3.98 -8.25 -9.27
CA ALA A 123 4.13 -6.93 -8.66
C ALA A 123 4.23 -7.01 -7.12
N TYR A 124 3.44 -7.88 -6.48
CA TYR A 124 3.51 -8.14 -5.05
C TYR A 124 4.90 -8.67 -4.65
N THR A 125 5.39 -9.70 -5.33
CA THR A 125 6.67 -10.34 -4.99
C THR A 125 7.85 -9.40 -5.15
N ILE A 126 7.89 -8.64 -6.26
CA ILE A 126 8.99 -7.68 -6.50
C ILE A 126 8.95 -6.56 -5.44
N ALA A 127 7.77 -6.12 -5.00
CA ALA A 127 7.67 -5.15 -3.91
C ALA A 127 8.24 -5.67 -2.57
N GLN A 128 8.22 -6.99 -2.31
CA GLN A 128 8.76 -7.53 -1.05
C GLN A 128 10.28 -7.52 -0.99
N ILE A 129 10.96 -7.59 -2.14
CA ILE A 129 12.42 -7.64 -2.21
C ILE A 129 13.09 -6.50 -1.43
N PRO A 130 12.73 -5.21 -1.64
CA PRO A 130 13.30 -4.12 -0.86
C PRO A 130 12.93 -4.19 0.63
N CYS A 131 11.72 -4.67 0.99
CA CYS A 131 11.34 -4.82 2.40
C CYS A 131 12.20 -5.86 3.13
N VAL A 132 12.40 -7.03 2.52
CA VAL A 132 13.25 -8.08 3.08
C VAL A 132 14.70 -7.60 3.18
N SER A 133 15.20 -6.94 2.13
CA SER A 133 16.54 -6.35 2.12
C SER A 133 16.76 -5.33 3.25
N MET A 134 15.82 -4.39 3.43
CA MET A 134 15.90 -3.42 4.54
C MET A 134 15.83 -4.11 5.90
N ALA A 135 14.94 -5.09 6.08
CA ALA A 135 14.82 -5.83 7.33
C ALA A 135 16.13 -6.55 7.71
N VAL A 136 16.75 -7.25 6.76
CA VAL A 136 18.04 -7.93 6.98
C VAL A 136 19.14 -6.92 7.32
N GLN A 137 19.22 -5.80 6.60
CA GLN A 137 20.23 -4.77 6.88
C GLN A 137 20.02 -4.14 8.26
N ILE A 138 18.78 -3.83 8.64
CA ILE A 138 18.46 -3.33 9.99
C ILE A 138 18.89 -4.34 11.05
N LEU A 139 18.55 -5.62 10.89
CA LEU A 139 18.94 -6.68 11.83
C LEU A 139 20.46 -6.77 11.96
N ILE A 140 21.21 -6.73 10.85
CA ILE A 140 22.68 -6.74 10.87
C ILE A 140 23.21 -5.51 11.61
N SER A 141 22.66 -4.32 11.39
CA SER A 141 23.09 -3.08 12.05
C SER A 141 22.91 -3.09 13.57
N VAL A 142 21.93 -3.85 14.08
CA VAL A 142 21.61 -3.90 15.53
C VAL A 142 21.96 -5.24 16.19
N MET A 143 22.46 -6.21 15.43
CA MET A 143 22.66 -7.59 15.91
C MET A 143 23.61 -7.68 17.11
N ALA A 144 24.58 -6.78 17.21
CA ALA A 144 25.56 -6.76 18.30
C ALA A 144 24.96 -6.36 19.66
N TYR A 145 23.70 -5.90 19.70
CA TYR A 145 23.00 -5.46 20.91
C TYR A 145 21.95 -6.47 21.43
N ALA A 146 21.84 -7.65 20.80
CA ALA A 146 20.95 -8.74 21.21
C ALA A 146 21.74 -9.79 22.01
#